data_AF-A0A836UIT6-F1
#
_entry.id   AF-A0A836UIT6-F1
#
_cell.length_a   1.000
_cell.length_b   1.000
_cell.length_c   1.000
_cell.angle_alpha   90.00
_cell.angle_beta   90.00
_cell.angle_gamma   90.00
#
_symmetry.space_group_name_H-M   'P 1'
#
loop_
_entity.id
_entity.type
_entity.pdbx_description
1 polymer ?
#
loop_
_entity_poly.entity_id
_entity_poly.type
_entity_poly.pdbx_seq_one_letter_code
_entity_poly.pdbx_strand_id
1 'polypeptide(L)'
;MPSRISFTQYLVGHASLERPPFFYAYTGMWLHMLIGTAILAFATSISLPMIFSSIAIGSFCLSIVIYGLLTREYGLLINIGSYASSISHIFSTDILSTILLVISIIAALVSGYILLAGEYRSYYREIHDEDTINVPQWITLTVGTVVVLLCIFGLNIL
;
A
#
# COMPACT_ATOMS: atom_id res chain seq x y z
N MET A 1 2.95 30.68 18.24
CA MET A 1 2.37 29.39 18.69
C MET A 1 2.81 28.34 17.68
N PRO A 2 3.46 27.23 18.06
CA PRO A 2 3.73 26.19 17.07
C PRO A 2 2.39 25.53 16.75
N SER A 3 1.93 25.66 15.50
CA SER A 3 0.80 24.88 15.02
C SER A 3 1.23 23.41 15.08
N ARG A 4 0.61 22.62 15.96
CA ARG A 4 0.86 21.17 16.00
C ARG A 4 0.49 20.59 14.64
N ILE A 5 1.49 20.22 13.85
CA ILE A 5 1.32 19.57 12.55
C ILE A 5 0.66 18.22 12.83
N SER A 6 -0.45 17.91 12.17
CA SER A 6 -1.08 16.58 12.32
C SER A 6 -0.26 15.51 11.59
N PHE A 7 -0.43 14.24 11.97
CA PHE A 7 0.26 13.13 11.28
C PHE A 7 -0.02 13.11 9.76
N THR A 8 -1.24 13.43 9.34
CA THR A 8 -1.56 13.54 7.90
C THR A 8 -0.80 14.68 7.22
N GLN A 9 -0.67 15.83 7.89
CA GLN A 9 0.12 16.95 7.37
C GLN A 9 1.62 16.63 7.32
N TYR A 10 2.10 15.80 8.25
CA TYR A 10 3.46 15.28 8.24
C TYR A 10 3.69 14.37 7.01
N LEU A 11 2.78 13.42 6.74
CA LEU A 11 2.89 12.48 5.62
C LEU A 11 2.77 13.13 4.23
N VAL A 12 1.90 14.12 4.07
CA VAL A 12 1.60 14.72 2.75
C VAL A 12 2.39 16.03 2.54
N GLY A 13 3.01 16.52 3.61
CA GLY A 13 3.64 17.84 3.68
C GLY A 13 2.63 18.97 3.80
N HIS A 14 3.08 20.10 4.33
CA HIS A 14 2.34 21.37 4.30
C HIS A 14 3.03 22.36 3.36
N ALA A 15 2.30 23.41 2.95
CA ALA A 15 2.69 24.31 1.85
C ALA A 15 4.05 25.02 2.00
N SER A 16 4.68 24.97 3.19
CA SER A 16 5.95 25.65 3.48
C SER A 16 7.12 24.69 3.72
N LEU A 17 6.94 23.38 3.55
CA LEU A 17 8.01 22.38 3.67
C LEU A 17 8.23 21.64 2.34
N GLU A 18 9.45 21.11 2.20
CA GLU A 18 9.77 20.13 1.19
C GLU A 18 8.81 18.94 1.27
N ARG A 19 8.41 18.41 0.12
CA ARG A 19 7.42 17.32 0.07
C ARG A 19 8.07 16.03 0.55
N PRO A 20 7.50 15.36 1.56
CA PRO A 20 8.06 14.11 2.08
C PRO A 20 7.94 12.98 1.05
N PRO A 21 8.78 11.93 1.13
CA PRO A 21 8.72 10.76 0.24
C PRO A 21 7.33 10.13 0.12
N PHE A 22 6.58 10.07 1.22
CA PHE A 22 5.21 9.56 1.25
C PHE A 22 4.26 10.32 0.31
N PHE A 23 4.42 11.64 0.15
CA PHE A 23 3.60 12.43 -0.78
C PHE A 23 3.73 11.93 -2.23
N TYR A 24 4.96 11.67 -2.68
CA TYR A 24 5.21 11.18 -4.03
C TYR A 24 4.71 9.76 -4.24
N ALA A 25 4.88 8.89 -3.24
CA ALA A 25 4.31 7.54 -3.25
C ALA A 25 2.78 7.56 -3.35
N TYR A 26 2.12 8.37 -2.52
CA TYR A 26 0.67 8.56 -2.53
C TYR A 26 0.17 9.14 -3.85
N THR A 27 0.85 10.16 -4.39
CA THR A 27 0.49 10.74 -5.69
C THR A 27 0.68 9.73 -6.82
N GLY A 28 1.77 8.94 -6.78
CA GLY A 28 2.03 7.85 -7.73
C GLY A 28 0.95 6.79 -7.71
N MET A 29 0.45 6.41 -6.53
CA MET A 29 -0.70 5.50 -6.36
C MET A 29 -1.91 6.01 -7.12
N TRP A 30 -2.32 7.26 -6.88
CA TRP A 30 -3.50 7.85 -7.50
C TRP A 30 -3.33 8.05 -8.99
N LEU A 31 -2.15 8.48 -9.45
CA LEU A 31 -1.86 8.62 -10.87
C LEU A 31 -1.99 7.27 -11.57
N HIS A 32 -1.38 6.22 -11.01
CA HIS A 32 -1.49 4.87 -11.56
C HIS A 32 -2.94 4.37 -11.57
N MET A 33 -3.69 4.59 -10.49
CA MET A 33 -5.09 4.18 -10.41
C MET A 33 -5.98 4.96 -11.40
N LEU A 34 -5.73 6.25 -11.61
CA LEU A 34 -6.43 7.07 -12.60
C LEU A 34 -6.14 6.59 -14.01
N ILE A 35 -4.86 6.36 -14.35
CA ILE A 35 -4.48 5.84 -15.67
C ILE A 35 -5.08 4.45 -15.89
N GLY A 36 -4.95 3.56 -14.90
CA GLY A 36 -5.48 2.20 -14.97
C GLY A 36 -7.01 2.16 -15.14
N THR A 37 -7.74 2.97 -14.38
CA THR A 37 -9.21 3.06 -14.50
C THR A 37 -9.65 3.71 -15.81
N ALA A 38 -8.90 4.69 -16.33
CA ALA A 38 -9.16 5.26 -17.65
C ALA A 38 -8.96 4.20 -18.76
N ILE A 39 -7.92 3.37 -18.66
CA ILE A 39 -7.72 2.24 -19.58
C ILE A 39 -8.86 1.21 -19.44
N LEU A 40 -9.30 0.93 -18.21
CA LEU A 40 -10.42 0.02 -17.92
C LEU A 40 -11.73 0.46 -18.60
N ALA A 41 -11.97 1.76 -18.76
CA ALA A 41 -13.16 2.27 -19.45
C ALA A 41 -13.32 1.74 -20.89
N PHE A 42 -12.23 1.25 -21.50
CA PHE A 42 -12.22 0.68 -22.85
C PHE A 42 -12.25 -0.85 -22.88
N ALA A 43 -12.12 -1.53 -21.73
CA ALA A 43 -12.09 -2.99 -21.63
C ALA A 43 -13.48 -3.55 -21.27
N THR A 44 -14.35 -3.71 -22.26
CA THR A 44 -15.75 -4.16 -22.07
C THR A 44 -15.92 -5.67 -21.91
N SER A 45 -14.87 -6.46 -22.14
CA SER A 45 -14.93 -7.93 -22.21
C SER A 45 -14.65 -8.66 -20.89
N ILE A 46 -14.22 -7.94 -19.85
CA ILE A 46 -13.79 -8.53 -18.57
C ILE A 46 -14.62 -7.92 -17.44
N SER A 47 -14.86 -8.69 -16.38
CA SER A 47 -15.62 -8.20 -15.24
C SER A 47 -14.93 -6.98 -14.59
N LEU A 48 -15.67 -5.86 -14.54
CA LEU A 48 -15.19 -4.59 -13.97
C LEU A 48 -14.67 -4.72 -12.52
N PRO A 49 -15.35 -5.45 -11.60
CA PRO A 49 -14.87 -5.57 -10.22
C PRO A 49 -13.50 -6.23 -10.11
N MET A 50 -13.25 -7.24 -10.95
CA MET A 50 -11.99 -7.98 -10.94
C MET A 50 -10.84 -7.09 -11.39
N ILE A 51 -10.97 -6.42 -12.55
CA ILE A 51 -9.90 -5.53 -13.03
C ILE A 51 -9.69 -4.36 -12.08
N PHE A 52 -10.76 -3.76 -11.58
CA PHE A 52 -10.65 -2.67 -10.62
C PHE A 52 -9.90 -3.10 -9.35
N SER A 53 -10.19 -4.28 -8.82
CA SER A 53 -9.50 -4.82 -7.65
C SER A 53 -8.01 -5.05 -7.91
N SER A 54 -7.65 -5.67 -9.05
CA SER A 54 -6.26 -5.85 -9.49
C SER A 54 -5.50 -4.53 -9.66
N ILE A 55 -6.15 -3.52 -10.26
CA ILE A 55 -5.56 -2.19 -10.44
C ILE A 55 -5.39 -1.49 -9.10
N ALA A 56 -6.36 -1.60 -8.18
CA ALA A 56 -6.27 -0.99 -6.86
C ALA A 56 -5.11 -1.58 -6.06
N ILE A 57 -5.00 -2.91 -6.00
CA ILE A 57 -3.89 -3.60 -5.31
C ILE A 57 -2.56 -3.29 -6.01
N GLY A 58 -2.51 -3.32 -7.34
CA GLY A 58 -1.33 -2.95 -8.11
C GLY A 58 -0.88 -1.52 -7.82
N SER A 59 -1.80 -0.56 -7.83
CA SER A 59 -1.52 0.85 -7.50
C SER A 59 -0.95 1.00 -6.09
N PHE A 60 -1.50 0.27 -5.13
CA PHE A 60 -1.00 0.26 -3.76
C PHE A 60 0.42 -0.34 -3.68
N CYS A 61 0.67 -1.47 -4.35
CA CYS A 61 2.01 -2.07 -4.43
C CYS A 61 3.03 -1.10 -5.05
N LEU A 62 2.66 -0.44 -6.16
CA LEU A 62 3.50 0.54 -6.82
C LEU A 62 3.84 1.71 -5.89
N SER A 63 2.89 2.18 -5.09
CA SER A 63 3.12 3.24 -4.11
C SER A 63 4.19 2.86 -3.09
N ILE A 64 4.15 1.61 -2.60
CA ILE A 64 5.13 1.08 -1.64
C ILE A 64 6.50 0.96 -2.30
N VAL A 65 6.56 0.55 -3.57
CA VAL A 65 7.81 0.51 -4.35
C VAL A 65 8.39 1.91 -4.52
N ILE A 66 7.58 2.89 -4.93
CA ILE A 66 8.01 4.29 -5.08
C ILE A 66 8.56 4.81 -3.76
N TYR A 67 7.84 4.58 -2.66
CA TYR A 67 8.30 4.98 -1.33
C TYR A 67 9.66 4.34 -1.00
N GLY A 68 9.78 3.01 -1.15
CA GLY A 68 11.03 2.29 -0.84
C GLY A 68 12.22 2.75 -1.69
N LEU A 69 11.99 3.16 -2.94
CA LEU A 69 13.04 3.75 -3.78
C LEU A 69 13.47 5.14 -3.27
N LEU A 70 12.53 5.98 -2.86
CA LEU A 70 12.80 7.33 -2.36
C LEU A 70 13.49 7.32 -0.99
N THR A 71 13.09 6.43 -0.10
CA THR A 71 13.65 6.30 1.26
C THR A 71 14.82 5.33 1.36
N ARG A 72 15.15 4.62 0.27
CA ARG A 72 16.15 3.54 0.22
C ARG A 72 15.86 2.37 1.15
N GLU A 73 14.59 2.16 1.48
CA GLU A 73 14.10 0.99 2.21
C GLU A 73 13.89 -0.18 1.24
N TYR A 74 14.98 -0.80 0.80
CA TYR A 74 14.97 -1.83 -0.24
C TYR A 74 14.13 -3.07 0.11
N GLY A 75 13.86 -3.32 1.39
CA GLY A 75 12.94 -4.37 1.82
C GLY A 75 11.53 -4.22 1.25
N LEU A 76 11.10 -2.98 0.96
CA LEU A 76 9.79 -2.69 0.37
C LEU A 76 9.71 -3.03 -1.12
N LEU A 77 10.85 -3.24 -1.80
CA LEU A 77 10.88 -3.57 -3.23
C LEU A 77 10.35 -4.97 -3.54
N ILE A 78 10.13 -5.82 -2.53
CA ILE A 78 9.40 -7.09 -2.69
C ILE A 78 8.02 -6.88 -3.34
N ASN A 79 7.42 -5.70 -3.16
CA ASN A 79 6.14 -5.32 -3.74
C ASN A 79 6.18 -5.16 -5.27
N ILE A 80 7.34 -5.22 -5.93
CA ILE A 80 7.44 -5.35 -7.39
C ILE A 80 6.82 -6.67 -7.84
N GLY A 81 7.09 -7.77 -7.12
CA GLY A 81 6.48 -9.06 -7.40
C GLY A 81 4.97 -9.02 -7.16
N SER A 82 4.54 -8.39 -6.07
CA SER A 82 3.13 -8.21 -5.74
C SER A 82 2.38 -7.37 -6.78
N TYR A 83 3.02 -6.31 -7.28
CA TYR A 83 2.52 -5.50 -8.39
C TYR A 83 2.36 -6.36 -9.65
N ALA A 84 3.42 -7.05 -10.08
CA ALA A 84 3.40 -7.87 -11.28
C ALA A 84 2.33 -8.96 -11.23
N SER A 85 2.19 -9.63 -10.09
CA SER A 85 1.15 -10.62 -9.86
C SER A 85 -0.26 -10.04 -9.88
N SER A 86 -0.44 -8.84 -9.33
CA SER A 86 -1.77 -8.19 -9.31
C SER A 86 -2.21 -7.81 -10.73
N ILE A 87 -1.29 -7.30 -11.53
CA ILE A 87 -1.54 -6.98 -12.94
C ILE A 87 -1.69 -8.25 -13.79
N SER A 88 -0.92 -9.31 -13.53
CA SER A 88 -1.06 -10.57 -14.29
C SER A 88 -2.43 -11.22 -14.08
N HIS A 89 -3.06 -11.02 -12.93
CA HIS A 89 -4.42 -11.50 -12.64
C HIS A 89 -5.49 -10.94 -13.58
N ILE A 90 -5.23 -9.80 -14.23
CA ILE A 90 -6.12 -9.24 -15.26
C ILE A 90 -6.16 -10.14 -16.50
N PHE A 91 -5.06 -10.85 -16.79
CA PHE A 91 -4.91 -11.65 -18.01
C PHE A 91 -5.19 -13.15 -17.79
N SER A 92 -5.05 -13.64 -16.56
CA SER A 92 -5.36 -15.02 -16.20
C SER A 92 -6.03 -15.06 -14.84
N THR A 93 -7.17 -15.75 -14.74
CA THR A 93 -7.98 -15.88 -13.52
C THR A 93 -7.99 -17.31 -13.00
N ASP A 94 -6.99 -18.10 -13.40
CA ASP A 94 -6.79 -19.45 -12.90
C ASP A 94 -6.46 -19.46 -11.40
N ILE A 95 -6.55 -20.66 -10.81
CA ILE A 95 -6.36 -20.87 -9.37
C ILE A 95 -4.98 -20.34 -8.93
N LEU A 96 -3.94 -20.59 -9.71
CA LEU A 96 -2.59 -20.11 -9.42
C LEU A 96 -2.53 -18.58 -9.38
N SER A 97 -3.09 -17.91 -10.37
CA SER A 97 -3.15 -16.45 -10.42
C SER A 97 -3.94 -15.86 -9.24
N THR A 98 -5.01 -16.51 -8.82
CA THR A 98 -5.79 -16.11 -7.63
C THR A 98 -4.96 -16.26 -6.34
N ILE A 99 -4.24 -17.37 -6.18
CA ILE A 99 -3.36 -17.59 -5.02
C ILE A 99 -2.25 -16.53 -4.98
N LEU A 100 -1.61 -16.24 -6.12
CA LEU A 100 -0.57 -15.22 -6.21
C LEU A 100 -1.11 -13.82 -5.91
N LEU A 101 -2.34 -13.50 -6.32
CA LEU A 101 -3.01 -12.25 -5.94
C LEU A 101 -3.22 -12.18 -4.42
N VAL A 102 -3.70 -13.25 -3.77
CA VAL A 102 -3.88 -13.27 -2.31
C VAL A 102 -2.55 -13.05 -1.58
N ILE A 103 -1.49 -13.71 -2.02
CA ILE A 103 -0.14 -13.51 -1.47
C ILE A 103 0.31 -12.05 -1.66
N SER A 104 0.02 -11.47 -2.83
CA SER A 104 0.35 -10.08 -3.15
C SER A 104 -0.37 -9.09 -2.23
N ILE A 105 -1.66 -9.32 -1.95
CA ILE A 105 -2.44 -8.50 -1.01
C ILE A 105 -1.85 -8.58 0.39
N ILE A 106 -1.51 -9.79 0.86
CA ILE A 106 -0.89 -9.98 2.19
C ILE A 106 0.45 -9.23 2.27
N ALA A 107 1.32 -9.41 1.28
CA ALA A 107 2.62 -8.75 1.23
C ALA A 107 2.48 -7.21 1.23
N ALA A 108 1.54 -6.68 0.45
CA ALA A 108 1.27 -5.25 0.38
C ALA A 108 0.71 -4.70 1.70
N LEU A 109 -0.22 -5.41 2.34
CA LEU A 109 -0.78 -5.00 3.64
C LEU A 109 0.29 -4.96 4.74
N VAL A 110 1.13 -6.01 4.82
CA VAL A 110 2.21 -6.08 5.81
C VAL A 110 3.24 -4.96 5.54
N SER A 111 3.63 -4.77 4.28
CA SER A 111 4.57 -3.71 3.89
C SER A 111 4.01 -2.32 4.19
N GLY A 112 2.74 -2.08 3.87
CA GLY A 112 2.05 -0.82 4.15
C GLY A 112 1.93 -0.54 5.65
N TYR A 113 1.66 -1.57 6.47
CA TYR A 113 1.68 -1.44 7.92
C TYR A 113 3.07 -1.07 8.44
N ILE A 114 4.13 -1.75 7.99
CA ILE A 114 5.51 -1.46 8.41
C ILE A 114 5.89 -0.02 8.05
N LEU A 115 5.58 0.41 6.83
CA LEU A 115 5.82 1.76 6.33
C LEU A 115 5.10 2.80 7.20
N LEU A 116 3.78 2.67 7.38
CA LEU A 116 2.99 3.63 8.16
C LEU A 116 3.39 3.63 9.65
N ALA A 117 3.73 2.48 10.20
CA ALA A 117 4.24 2.36 11.57
C ALA A 117 5.59 3.08 11.74
N GLY A 118 6.47 2.97 10.73
CA GLY A 118 7.74 3.68 10.69
C GLY A 118 7.55 5.19 10.67
N GLU A 119 6.73 5.70 9.74
CA GLU A 119 6.39 7.12 9.63
C GLU A 119 5.72 7.66 10.90
N TYR A 120 4.83 6.88 11.52
CA TYR A 120 4.17 7.27 12.77
C TYR A 120 5.18 7.43 13.91
N ARG A 121 6.16 6.53 14.02
CA ARG A 121 7.24 6.66 15.02
C ARG A 121 8.13 7.86 14.75
N SER A 122 8.51 8.08 13.49
CA SER A 122 9.30 9.26 13.09
C SER A 122 8.58 10.56 13.42
N TYR A 123 7.27 10.64 13.14
CA TYR A 123 6.42 11.79 13.49
C TYR A 123 6.43 12.11 14.98
N TYR A 124 6.25 11.11 15.86
CA TYR A 124 6.27 11.36 17.31
C TYR A 124 7.65 11.73 17.83
N ARG A 125 8.71 11.10 17.31
CA ARG A 125 10.08 11.47 17.68
C ARG A 125 10.42 12.90 17.27
N GLU A 126 10.07 13.31 16.04
CA GLU A 126 10.45 14.61 15.49
C GLU A 126 9.58 15.77 16.01
N ILE A 127 8.27 15.53 16.25
CA ILE A 127 7.32 16.58 16.61
C ILE A 127 7.01 16.62 18.11
N HIS A 128 7.07 15.47 18.79
CA HIS A 128 6.71 15.36 20.22
C HIS A 128 7.92 15.06 21.11
N ASP A 129 9.12 14.84 20.55
CA ASP A 129 10.34 14.48 21.29
C ASP A 129 10.17 13.21 22.14
N GLU A 130 9.33 12.29 21.66
CA GLU A 130 9.00 11.03 22.34
C GLU A 130 9.69 9.85 21.64
N ASP A 131 10.69 9.26 22.31
CA ASP A 131 11.54 8.20 21.75
C ASP A 131 10.89 6.81 21.69
N THR A 132 9.79 6.57 22.43
CA THR A 132 9.20 5.22 22.60
C THR A 132 7.69 5.20 22.43
N ILE A 133 7.21 5.56 21.24
CA ILE A 133 5.80 5.38 20.89
C ILE A 133 5.58 4.13 20.04
N ASN A 134 4.63 3.32 20.50
CA ASN A 134 4.08 2.22 19.72
C ASN A 134 2.84 2.67 18.97
N VAL A 135 2.67 2.13 17.76
CA VAL A 135 1.42 2.28 17.00
C VAL A 135 0.26 1.75 17.86
N PRO A 136 -0.92 2.41 17.85
CA PRO A 136 -2.08 1.93 18.57
C PRO A 136 -2.37 0.45 18.29
N GLN A 137 -2.47 -0.36 19.35
CA GLN A 137 -2.58 -1.82 19.25
C GLN A 137 -3.77 -2.29 18.41
N TRP A 138 -4.86 -1.54 18.39
CA TRP A 138 -6.04 -1.88 17.58
C TRP A 138 -5.70 -1.92 16.09
N ILE A 139 -4.80 -1.06 15.59
CA ILE A 139 -4.37 -1.06 14.18
C ILE A 139 -3.63 -2.37 13.88
N THR A 140 -2.68 -2.73 14.75
CA THR A 140 -1.90 -3.97 14.61
C THR A 140 -2.82 -5.21 14.64
N LEU A 141 -3.79 -5.24 15.56
CA LEU A 141 -4.77 -6.33 15.66
C LEU A 141 -5.67 -6.41 14.43
N THR A 142 -6.15 -5.28 13.91
CA THR A 142 -6.97 -5.25 12.69
C THR A 142 -6.18 -5.75 11.49
N VAL A 143 -4.95 -5.26 11.26
CA VAL A 143 -4.10 -5.73 10.14
C VAL A 143 -3.81 -7.21 10.28
N GLY A 144 -3.43 -7.68 11.48
CA GLY A 144 -3.16 -9.09 11.73
C GLY A 144 -4.38 -9.98 11.47
N THR A 145 -5.57 -9.53 11.89
CA THR A 145 -6.82 -10.26 11.66
C THR A 145 -7.13 -10.37 10.17
N VAL A 146 -6.98 -9.28 9.41
CA VAL A 146 -7.18 -9.29 7.95
C VAL A 146 -6.20 -10.24 7.27
N VAL A 147 -4.92 -10.22 7.66
CA VAL A 147 -3.91 -11.15 7.12
C VAL A 147 -4.29 -12.60 7.40
N VAL A 148 -4.71 -12.93 8.62
CA VAL A 148 -5.15 -14.29 8.98
C VAL A 148 -6.36 -14.72 8.13
N LEU A 149 -7.35 -13.84 7.96
CA LEU A 149 -8.51 -14.13 7.13
C LEU A 149 -8.13 -14.37 5.66
N LEU A 150 -7.19 -13.59 5.12
CA LEU A 150 -6.66 -13.79 3.76
C LEU A 150 -5.89 -15.11 3.63
N CYS A 151 -5.12 -15.50 4.64
CA CYS A 151 -4.45 -16.81 4.66
C CYS A 151 -5.47 -17.95 4.67
N ILE A 152 -6.50 -17.88 5.51
CA ILE A 152 -7.58 -18.88 5.56
C ILE A 152 -8.30 -18.95 4.22
N PHE A 153 -8.59 -17.80 3.60
CA PHE A 153 -9.20 -17.73 2.28
C PHE A 153 -8.33 -18.39 1.22
N GLY A 154 -7.04 -18.05 1.17
CA GLY A 154 -6.09 -18.65 0.22
C GLY A 154 -5.94 -20.16 0.38
N LEU A 155 -5.98 -20.66 1.62
CA LEU A 155 -5.94 -22.11 1.90
C LEU A 155 -7.22 -22.84 1.49
N ASN A 156 -8.39 -22.20 1.57
CA ASN A 156 -9.66 -22.82 1.17
C ASN A 156 -9.86 -22.86 -0.36
N ILE A 157 -9.12 -22.06 -1.11
CA ILE A 157 -9.15 -22.07 -2.59
C ILE A 157 -8.30 -23.22 -3.16
N LEU A 158 -7.36 -23.74 -2.37
CA LEU A 158 -6.39 -24.77 -2.73
C LEU A 158 -7.00 -26.17 -2.59
#